data_AF-A0A8D2J0I3-F1
#
_entry.id   AF-A0A8D2J0I3-F1
#
_cell.length_a   1.000
_cell.length_b   1.000
_cell.length_c   1.000
_cell.angle_alpha   90.00
_cell.angle_beta   90.00
_cell.angle_gamma   90.00
#
_symmetry.space_group_name_H-M   'P 1'
#
loop_
_entity.id
_entity.type
_entity.pdbx_description
1 polymer ?
#
loop_
_entity_poly.entity_id
_entity_poly.type
_entity_poly.pdbx_seq_one_letter_code
_entity_poly.pdbx_strand_id
1 'polypeptide(L)'
;MEPSLGSAEEQTLRHVEKDVLIPKLMREKAKELCSDKVQAFTKCCQDTGVLMVVKCQEENKALKACLTGYYTDPAFYEECKLEYLKQREEFRATGIPQKQQKLPTSM
;
A
#
# COMPACT_ATOMS: atom_id res chain seq x y z
N MET A 1 -5.52 24.55 -31.12
CA MET A 1 -5.49 23.49 -30.10
C MET A 1 -4.07 22.97 -30.04
N GLU A 2 -3.26 23.56 -29.17
CA GLU A 2 -1.91 23.10 -28.90
C GLU A 2 -1.96 21.72 -28.23
N PRO A 3 -1.13 20.74 -28.65
CA PRO A 3 -0.99 19.52 -27.90
C PRO A 3 -0.26 19.85 -26.60
N SER A 4 -0.97 19.70 -25.48
CA SER A 4 -0.43 19.89 -24.14
C SER A 4 0.75 18.94 -23.91
N LEU A 5 1.95 19.54 -23.81
CA LEU A 5 3.21 18.90 -23.44
C LEU A 5 3.21 18.24 -22.04
N GLY A 6 2.05 18.16 -21.37
CA GLY A 6 1.90 17.61 -20.02
C GLY A 6 1.91 16.09 -19.93
N SER A 7 1.60 15.36 -21.01
CA SER A 7 1.34 13.91 -20.89
C SER A 7 2.58 13.04 -20.63
N ALA A 8 3.78 13.48 -21.03
CA ALA A 8 5.01 12.69 -20.87
C ALA A 8 5.62 12.83 -19.46
N GLU A 9 5.73 14.06 -18.95
CA GLU A 9 6.24 14.34 -17.58
C GLU A 9 5.29 13.80 -16.51
N GLU A 10 3.98 13.80 -16.77
CA GLU A 10 2.97 13.28 -15.85
C GLU A 10 3.04 11.76 -15.68
N GLN A 11 3.62 11.03 -16.65
CA GLN A 11 3.85 9.59 -16.56
C GLN A 11 5.21 9.25 -15.93
N THR A 12 6.15 10.20 -15.87
CA THR A 12 7.43 9.97 -15.21
C THR A 12 7.28 9.99 -13.69
N LEU A 13 7.71 8.88 -13.08
CA LEU A 13 7.77 8.71 -11.63
C LEU A 13 9.17 9.06 -11.15
N ARG A 14 9.25 9.90 -10.13
CA ARG A 14 10.49 10.15 -9.37
C ARG A 14 10.85 8.91 -8.56
N HIS A 15 12.13 8.80 -8.19
CA HIS A 15 12.64 7.71 -7.35
C HIS A 15 11.82 7.53 -6.07
N VAL A 16 11.47 8.62 -5.37
CA VAL A 16 10.63 8.58 -4.17
C VAL A 16 9.21 8.09 -4.47
N GLU A 17 8.65 8.41 -5.63
CA GLU A 17 7.31 7.98 -6.01
C GLU A 17 7.28 6.49 -6.32
N LYS A 18 8.27 6.03 -7.08
CA LYS A 18 8.44 4.63 -7.49
C LYS A 18 8.79 3.71 -6.32
N ASP A 19 9.69 4.13 -5.44
CA ASP A 19 10.29 3.24 -4.44
C ASP A 19 9.73 3.44 -3.03
N VAL A 20 8.99 4.53 -2.78
CA VAL A 20 8.40 4.82 -1.46
C VAL A 20 6.89 5.03 -1.54
N LEU A 21 6.39 5.96 -2.36
CA LEU A 21 4.98 6.35 -2.31
C LEU A 21 4.04 5.30 -2.90
N ILE A 22 4.33 4.77 -4.09
CA ILE A 22 3.53 3.70 -4.70
C ILE A 22 3.61 2.41 -3.86
N PRO A 23 4.79 1.93 -3.42
CA PRO A 23 4.87 0.79 -2.52
C PRO A 23 4.13 0.99 -1.19
N LYS A 24 4.08 2.21 -0.68
CA LYS A 24 3.29 2.54 0.51
C LYS A 24 1.79 2.48 0.22
N LEU A 25 1.32 3.01 -0.91
CA LEU A 25 -0.09 2.89 -1.32
C LEU A 25 -0.49 1.42 -1.48
N MET A 26 0.34 0.63 -2.17
CA MET A 26 0.17 -0.82 -2.32
C MET A 26 0.06 -1.52 -0.97
N ARG A 27 0.91 -1.14 0.00
CA ARG A 27 0.86 -1.71 1.36
C ARG A 27 -0.47 -1.47 2.06
N GLU A 28 -0.98 -0.24 2.01
CA GLU A 28 -2.25 0.10 2.66
C GLU A 28 -3.39 -0.68 2.02
N LYS A 29 -3.50 -0.63 0.68
CA LYS A 29 -4.53 -1.40 -0.04
C LYS A 29 -4.43 -2.89 0.22
N ALA A 30 -3.22 -3.46 0.17
CA ALA A 30 -3.03 -4.88 0.43
C ALA A 30 -3.44 -5.27 1.87
N LYS A 31 -3.26 -4.37 2.85
CA LYS A 31 -3.74 -4.60 4.22
C LYS A 31 -5.26 -4.57 4.32
N GLU A 32 -5.92 -3.69 3.59
CA GLU A 32 -7.39 -3.66 3.51
C GLU A 32 -7.95 -4.92 2.84
N LEU A 33 -7.34 -5.34 1.72
CA LEU A 33 -7.71 -6.57 1.01
C LEU A 33 -7.44 -7.83 1.84
N CYS A 34 -6.32 -7.87 2.56
CA CYS A 34 -5.98 -8.96 3.47
C CYS A 34 -6.54 -8.77 4.89
N SER A 35 -7.55 -7.91 5.08
CA SER A 35 -8.07 -7.53 6.41
C SER A 35 -8.51 -8.73 7.24
N ASP A 36 -9.10 -9.76 6.63
CA ASP A 36 -9.46 -11.01 7.31
C ASP A 36 -8.24 -11.70 7.93
N LYS A 37 -7.12 -11.73 7.20
CA LYS A 37 -5.86 -12.34 7.68
C LYS A 37 -5.21 -11.47 8.75
N VAL A 38 -5.31 -10.14 8.62
CA VAL A 38 -4.86 -9.18 9.65
C VAL A 38 -5.66 -9.40 10.93
N GLN A 39 -6.97 -9.56 10.86
CA GLN A 39 -7.82 -9.82 12.01
C GLN A 39 -7.51 -11.16 12.66
N ALA A 40 -7.34 -12.24 11.88
CA ALA A 40 -6.97 -13.55 12.40
C ALA A 40 -5.62 -13.52 13.14
N PHE A 41 -4.61 -12.88 12.53
CA PHE A 41 -3.31 -12.70 13.16
C PHE A 41 -3.41 -11.85 14.44
N THR A 42 -4.14 -10.73 14.38
CA THR A 42 -4.33 -9.83 15.53
C THR A 42 -5.02 -10.54 16.69
N LYS A 43 -6.06 -11.33 16.40
CA LYS A 43 -6.76 -12.15 17.38
C LYS A 43 -5.82 -13.17 18.03
N CYS A 44 -5.05 -13.90 17.23
CA CYS A 44 -4.07 -14.85 17.77
C CYS A 44 -3.03 -14.14 18.66
N CYS A 45 -2.55 -12.96 18.27
CA CYS A 45 -1.61 -12.17 19.06
C CYS A 45 -2.20 -11.73 20.40
N GLN A 46 -3.46 -11.30 20.42
CA GLN A 46 -4.17 -10.93 21.64
C GLN A 46 -4.36 -12.14 22.58
N ASP A 47 -4.68 -13.31 22.02
CA ASP A 47 -4.95 -14.52 22.81
C ASP A 47 -3.67 -15.16 23.39
N THR A 48 -2.53 -15.04 22.71
CA THR A 48 -1.27 -15.71 23.10
C THR A 48 -0.23 -14.81 23.74
N GLY A 49 -0.40 -13.48 23.67
CA GLY A 49 0.49 -12.51 24.29
C GLY A 49 1.95 -12.71 23.91
N VAL A 50 2.82 -12.89 24.92
CA VAL A 50 4.28 -13.03 24.72
C VAL A 50 4.66 -14.24 23.86
N LEU A 51 3.83 -15.28 23.80
CA LEU A 51 4.09 -16.49 23.01
C LEU A 51 3.64 -16.40 21.54
N MET A 52 3.19 -15.23 21.08
CA MET A 52 2.63 -15.03 19.73
C MET A 52 3.55 -15.47 18.58
N VAL A 53 4.87 -15.26 18.70
CA VAL A 53 5.81 -15.58 17.61
C VAL A 53 5.92 -17.09 17.38
N VAL A 54 5.63 -17.89 18.39
CA VAL A 54 5.64 -19.36 18.31
C VAL A 54 4.25 -19.89 17.96
N LYS A 55 3.20 -19.36 18.59
CA LYS A 55 1.86 -19.90 18.42
C LYS A 55 1.11 -19.37 17.19
N CYS A 56 1.38 -18.14 16.76
CA CYS A 56 0.69 -17.50 15.63
C CYS A 56 1.47 -17.59 14.30
N GLN A 57 2.31 -18.63 14.15
CA GLN A 57 3.16 -18.78 12.97
C GLN A 57 2.32 -19.02 11.71
N GLU A 58 1.22 -19.78 11.82
CA GLU A 58 0.37 -20.12 10.69
C GLU A 58 -0.44 -18.90 10.22
N GLU A 59 -1.01 -18.13 11.14
CA GLU A 59 -1.70 -16.86 10.84
C GLU A 59 -0.73 -15.85 10.23
N ASN A 60 0.51 -15.78 10.73
CA ASN A 60 1.54 -14.91 10.17
C ASN A 60 1.95 -15.35 8.76
N LYS A 61 2.13 -16.66 8.52
CA LYS A 61 2.41 -17.20 7.18
C LYS A 61 1.27 -16.87 6.21
N ALA A 62 0.02 -17.05 6.63
CA ALA A 62 -1.15 -16.73 5.81
C ALA A 62 -1.24 -15.24 5.49
N LEU A 63 -1.01 -14.37 6.47
CA LEU A 63 -0.96 -12.92 6.28
C LEU A 63 0.19 -12.51 5.33
N LYS A 64 1.39 -13.04 5.55
CA LYS A 64 2.56 -12.78 4.69
C LYS A 64 2.32 -13.26 3.26
N ALA A 65 1.75 -14.45 3.08
CA ALA A 65 1.44 -14.98 1.76
C ALA A 65 0.45 -14.08 1.01
N CYS A 66 -0.62 -13.63 1.69
CA CYS A 66 -1.60 -12.70 1.12
C CYS A 66 -0.94 -11.39 0.67
N LEU A 67 -0.20 -10.74 1.57
CA LEU A 67 0.47 -9.47 1.26
C LEU A 67 1.50 -9.62 0.15
N THR A 68 2.32 -10.68 0.19
CA THR A 68 3.37 -10.92 -0.82
C THR A 68 2.76 -11.11 -2.20
N GLY A 69 1.62 -11.82 -2.31
CA GLY A 69 0.91 -11.98 -3.57
C GLY A 69 0.61 -10.65 -4.25
N TYR A 70 0.06 -9.68 -3.50
CA TYR A 70 -0.22 -8.35 -4.02
C TYR A 70 1.04 -7.54 -4.34
N TYR A 71 2.11 -7.64 -3.53
CA TYR A 71 3.35 -6.92 -3.82
C TYR A 71 4.09 -7.42 -5.07
N THR A 72 3.98 -8.73 -5.36
CA THR A 72 4.60 -9.32 -6.54
C THR A 72 3.73 -9.20 -7.79
N ASP A 73 2.49 -8.76 -7.66
CA ASP A 73 1.56 -8.63 -8.78
C ASP A 73 1.80 -7.33 -9.56
N PRO A 74 2.29 -7.41 -10.82
CA PRO A 74 2.50 -6.23 -11.65
C PRO A 74 1.18 -5.50 -12.00
N ALA A 75 0.05 -6.21 -12.05
CA ALA A 75 -1.24 -5.58 -12.32
C ALA A 75 -1.66 -4.66 -11.17
N PHE A 76 -1.46 -5.14 -9.94
CA PHE A 76 -1.71 -4.36 -8.73
C PHE A 76 -0.79 -3.13 -8.62
N TYR A 77 0.48 -3.26 -9.04
CA TYR A 77 1.40 -2.13 -9.10
C TYR A 77 0.92 -1.04 -10.07
N GLU A 78 0.50 -1.42 -11.29
CA GLU A 78 0.01 -0.45 -12.28
C GLU A 78 -1.30 0.22 -11.82
N GLU A 79 -2.21 -0.52 -11.18
CA GLU A 79 -3.42 0.08 -10.58
C GLU A 79 -3.06 1.13 -9.53
N CYS A 80 -2.17 0.79 -8.59
CA CYS A 80 -1.70 1.70 -7.55
C CYS A 80 -0.95 2.91 -8.12
N LYS A 81 -0.20 2.72 -9.20
CA LYS A 81 0.49 3.79 -9.91
C LYS A 81 -0.49 4.76 -10.58
N LEU A 82 -1.51 4.26 -11.28
CA LEU A 82 -2.54 5.11 -11.90
C LEU A 82 -3.28 5.94 -10.85
N GLU A 83 -3.63 5.32 -9.73
CA GLU A 83 -4.27 6.02 -8.63
C GLU A 83 -3.35 7.08 -8.02
N TYR A 84 -2.07 6.75 -7.78
CA TYR A 84 -1.09 7.72 -7.30
C TYR A 84 -0.94 8.93 -8.25
N LEU A 85 -0.90 8.69 -9.56
CA LEU A 85 -0.81 9.77 -10.56
C LEU A 85 -2.03 10.67 -10.52
N LYS A 86 -3.24 10.10 -10.38
CA LYS A 86 -4.48 10.86 -10.22
C LYS A 86 -4.45 11.71 -8.94
N GLN A 87 -4.04 11.13 -7.81
CA GLN A 87 -3.90 11.87 -6.55
C GLN A 87 -2.89 13.01 -6.67
N ARG A 88 -1.81 12.80 -7.43
CA ARG A 88 -0.79 13.82 -7.69
C ARG A 88 -1.32 14.95 -8.55
N GLU A 89 -2.12 14.66 -9.56
CA GLU A 89 -2.79 15.65 -10.40
C GLU A 89 -3.79 16.47 -9.57
N GLU A 90 -4.62 15.80 -8.76
CA GLU A 90 -5.54 16.46 -7.83
C GLU A 90 -4.81 17.37 -6.84
N PHE A 91 -3.67 16.93 -6.31
CA PHE A 91 -2.82 17.73 -5.43
C PHE A 91 -2.24 18.95 -6.15
N ARG A 92 -1.82 18.81 -7.41
CA ARG A 92 -1.34 19.95 -8.24
C ARG A 92 -2.46 20.95 -8.54
N ALA A 93 -3.67 20.47 -8.79
CA ALA A 93 -4.82 21.29 -9.13
C ALA A 93 -5.41 22.03 -7.91
N THR A 94 -5.49 21.35 -6.75
CA THR A 94 -6.19 21.86 -5.55
C THR A 94 -5.25 22.32 -4.43
N GLY A 95 -4.00 21.86 -4.43
CA GLY A 95 -3.05 22.07 -3.33
C GLY A 95 -3.36 21.28 -2.05
N ILE A 96 -4.41 20.45 -2.03
CA ILE A 96 -4.85 19.74 -0.83
C ILE A 96 -4.26 18.33 -0.82
N PRO A 97 -3.41 17.98 0.17
CA PRO A 97 -2.83 16.64 0.24
C PRO A 97 -3.91 15.60 0.55
N GLN A 98 -4.01 14.54 -0.25
CA GLN A 98 -4.80 13.39 0.14
C GLN A 98 -4.21 12.79 1.43
N LYS A 99 -5.07 12.59 2.42
CA LYS A 99 -4.72 12.03 3.73
C LYS A 99 -4.28 10.57 3.53
N GLN A 100 -3.00 10.34 3.24
CA GLN A 100 -2.43 9.02 3.39
C GLN A 100 -2.54 8.67 4.88
N GLN A 101 -3.46 7.77 5.21
CA GLN A 101 -3.61 7.28 6.59
C GLN A 101 -2.22 6.83 7.06
N LYS A 102 -1.75 7.46 8.13
CA LYS A 102 -0.47 7.07 8.72
C LYS A 102 -0.70 5.69 9.30
N LEU A 103 -0.12 4.66 8.68
CA LEU A 103 0.11 3.39 9.38
C LEU A 103 0.72 3.72 10.74
N PRO A 104 0.12 3.32 11.88
CA PRO A 104 0.78 3.46 13.15
C PRO A 104 2.15 2.79 13.01
N THR A 105 3.20 3.59 13.11
CA THR A 105 4.56 3.10 13.28
C THR A 105 4.58 2.55 14.71
N SER A 106 4.11 1.31 14.88
CA SER A 106 4.39 0.59 16.12
C SER A 106 5.90 0.36 16.11
N MET A 107 6.60 1.14 16.92
CA MET A 107 7.85 0.67 17.52
C MET A 107 7.56 -0.53 18.41
#